data_AF-A0A7J9TXJ0-F1
#
_entry.id   AF-A0A7J9TXJ0-F1
#
_cell.length_a   1.000
_cell.length_b   1.000
_cell.length_c   1.000
_cell.angle_alpha   90.00
_cell.angle_beta   90.00
_cell.angle_gamma   90.00
#
_symmetry.space_group_name_H-M   'P 1'
#
loop_
_entity.id
_entity.type
_entity.pdbx_description
1 polymer ?
#
loop_
_entity_poly.entity_id
_entity_poly.type
_entity_poly.pdbx_seq_one_letter_code
_entity_poly.pdbx_strand_id
1 'polypeptide(L)'
;MDNTLDNYVDTLKKVLTDPEGFYSEMPREGGYQEPLTFAAINFAIVGLLSGIIAVIISGADAISAVSILVGAVIGGIVGLFIGGIILFIFFKIFGGTGEYEGTVRILSYSSAVQVFAWIPVIGWIASLYGIWLNIVGGKHVHNLTTVKSAIAVLLPLVIFGVIIALLMAVIIASIAAIGLGGLGGF
;
A
#
# COMPACT_ATOMS: atom_id res chain seq x y z
N MET A 1 31.23 -3.65 6.78
CA MET A 1 30.03 -2.99 6.26
C MET A 1 29.06 -4.10 5.95
N ASP A 2 28.04 -4.30 6.79
CA ASP A 2 26.91 -5.12 6.37
C ASP A 2 26.41 -4.57 5.04
N ASN A 3 26.32 -5.44 4.04
CA ASN A 3 25.85 -5.04 2.73
C ASN A 3 24.37 -4.73 2.87
N THR A 4 24.01 -3.44 2.85
CA THR A 4 22.63 -2.96 3.02
C THR A 4 21.67 -3.61 2.02
N LEU A 5 22.19 -4.06 0.87
CA LEU A 5 21.45 -4.81 -0.13
C LEU A 5 21.09 -6.23 0.35
N ASP A 6 22.03 -6.95 0.97
CA ASP A 6 21.79 -8.32 1.46
C ASP A 6 20.72 -8.29 2.56
N ASN A 7 20.81 -7.33 3.48
CA ASN A 7 19.80 -7.11 4.52
C ASN A 7 18.41 -6.79 3.95
N TYR A 8 18.32 -5.99 2.87
CA TYR A 8 17.06 -5.69 2.20
C TYR A 8 16.47 -6.95 1.54
N VAL A 9 17.27 -7.71 0.80
CA VAL A 9 16.81 -8.93 0.10
C VAL A 9 16.35 -9.99 1.10
N ASP A 10 17.08 -10.18 2.19
CA ASP A 10 16.70 -11.12 3.25
C ASP A 10 15.40 -10.71 3.92
N THR A 11 15.22 -9.42 4.21
CA THR A 11 13.96 -8.89 4.75
C THR A 11 12.81 -9.08 3.76
N LEU A 12 13.02 -8.74 2.48
CA LEU A 12 12.03 -8.89 1.42
C LEU A 12 11.59 -10.36 1.30
N LYS A 13 12.56 -11.28 1.23
CA LYS A 13 12.30 -12.71 1.17
C LYS A 13 11.55 -13.18 2.39
N LYS A 14 12.01 -12.84 3.60
CA LYS A 14 11.39 -13.28 4.84
C LYS A 14 9.94 -12.80 4.95
N VAL A 15 9.66 -11.52 4.66
CA VAL A 15 8.29 -10.98 4.63
C VAL A 15 7.42 -11.72 3.61
N LEU A 16 7.95 -12.00 2.43
CA LEU A 16 7.18 -12.62 1.35
C LEU A 16 6.98 -14.13 1.53
N THR A 17 7.88 -14.85 2.20
CA THR A 17 7.83 -16.32 2.30
C THR A 17 7.47 -16.84 3.68
N ASP A 18 7.78 -16.08 4.74
CA ASP A 18 7.46 -16.42 6.14
C ASP A 18 6.99 -15.19 6.93
N PRO A 19 5.80 -14.64 6.60
CA PRO A 19 5.31 -13.45 7.29
C PRO A 19 4.79 -13.74 8.70
N GLU A 20 4.31 -14.94 8.97
CA GLU A 20 3.91 -15.34 10.34
C GLU A 20 5.13 -15.29 11.26
N GLY A 21 6.27 -15.89 10.87
CA GLY A 21 7.53 -15.77 11.60
C GLY A 21 8.01 -14.33 11.67
N PHE A 22 8.09 -13.62 10.54
CA PHE A 22 8.54 -12.24 10.47
C PHE A 22 7.78 -11.30 11.42
N TYR A 23 6.45 -11.27 11.34
CA TYR A 23 5.63 -10.36 12.14
C TYR A 23 5.58 -10.73 13.62
N SER A 24 5.81 -12.00 13.97
CA SER A 24 5.91 -12.45 15.36
C SER A 24 7.22 -12.01 16.04
N GLU A 25 8.31 -11.95 15.27
CA GLU A 25 9.66 -11.67 15.76
C GLU A 25 10.06 -10.19 15.66
N MET A 26 9.50 -9.44 14.71
CA MET A 26 9.96 -8.08 14.45
C MET A 26 9.74 -7.15 15.67
N PRO A 27 10.66 -6.19 15.92
CA PRO A 27 10.44 -5.18 16.95
C PRO A 27 9.16 -4.38 16.69
N ARG A 28 8.35 -4.21 17.74
CA ARG A 28 7.09 -3.42 17.68
C ARG A 28 7.35 -1.91 17.82
N GLU A 29 8.48 -1.56 18.44
CA GLU A 29 8.93 -0.20 18.73
C GLU A 29 10.45 -0.10 18.51
N GLY A 30 10.98 1.12 18.43
CA GLY A 30 12.40 1.40 18.18
C GLY A 30 12.66 2.46 17.12
N GLY A 31 11.60 3.14 16.66
CA GLY A 31 11.67 4.21 15.67
C GLY A 31 11.31 3.76 14.25
N TYR A 32 11.18 4.74 13.36
CA TYR A 32 10.64 4.53 12.01
C TYR A 32 11.72 4.29 10.94
N GLN A 33 13.01 4.42 11.28
CA GLN A 33 14.07 4.46 10.28
C GLN A 33 14.16 3.18 9.44
N GLU A 34 14.27 2.03 10.09
CA GLU A 34 14.35 0.72 9.42
C GLU A 34 13.13 0.42 8.54
N PRO A 35 11.87 0.46 9.06
CA PRO A 35 10.69 0.17 8.25
C PRO A 35 10.48 1.19 7.13
N LEU A 36 10.76 2.48 7.35
CA LEU A 36 10.60 3.49 6.29
C LEU A 36 11.69 3.37 5.22
N THR A 37 12.93 3.00 5.59
CA THR A 37 13.98 2.76 4.60
C THR A 37 13.60 1.59 3.70
N PHE A 38 13.11 0.49 4.28
CA PHE A 38 12.62 -0.65 3.51
C PHE A 38 11.49 -0.26 2.54
N ALA A 39 10.49 0.50 3.03
CA ALA A 39 9.39 0.97 2.21
C ALA A 39 9.84 1.93 1.10
N ALA A 40 10.75 2.86 1.41
CA ALA A 40 11.31 3.81 0.45
C ALA A 40 12.04 3.09 -0.69
N ILE A 41 12.79 2.01 -0.39
CA ILE A 41 13.42 1.18 -1.42
C ILE A 41 12.36 0.54 -2.32
N ASN A 42 11.30 -0.07 -1.76
CA ASN A 42 10.22 -0.66 -2.55
C ASN A 42 9.51 0.38 -3.44
N PHE A 43 9.23 1.57 -2.90
CA PHE A 43 8.61 2.66 -3.65
C PHE A 43 9.52 3.22 -4.74
N ALA A 44 10.84 3.30 -4.50
CA ALA A 44 11.81 3.69 -5.51
C ALA A 44 11.89 2.66 -6.65
N ILE A 45 11.88 1.36 -6.32
CA ILE A 45 11.87 0.27 -7.32
C ILE A 45 10.63 0.37 -8.21
N VAL A 46 9.43 0.44 -7.63
CA VAL A 46 8.19 0.52 -8.43
C VAL A 46 8.11 1.83 -9.22
N GLY A 47 8.57 2.96 -8.65
CA GLY A 47 8.61 4.25 -9.33
C GLY A 47 9.56 4.25 -10.52
N LEU A 48 10.75 3.67 -10.37
CA LEU A 48 11.72 3.50 -11.45
C LEU A 48 11.17 2.65 -12.59
N LEU A 49 10.62 1.48 -12.26
CA LEU A 49 10.07 0.55 -13.25
C LEU A 49 8.87 1.17 -13.98
N SER A 50 7.98 1.84 -13.25
CA SER A 50 6.83 2.54 -13.84
C SER A 50 7.27 3.70 -14.74
N GLY A 51 8.29 4.46 -14.36
CA GLY A 51 8.87 5.51 -15.18
C GLY A 51 9.47 4.96 -16.49
N ILE A 52 10.23 3.87 -16.42
CA ILE A 52 10.80 3.20 -17.60
C ILE A 52 9.68 2.72 -18.54
N ILE A 53 8.64 2.08 -17.99
CA ILE A 53 7.48 1.62 -18.74
C ILE A 53 6.78 2.81 -19.42
N ALA A 54 6.61 3.92 -18.73
CA ALA A 54 5.98 5.12 -19.29
C ALA A 54 6.77 5.70 -20.47
N VAL A 55 8.10 5.70 -20.40
CA VAL A 55 8.96 6.15 -21.51
C VAL A 55 8.82 5.20 -22.70
N ILE A 56 8.93 3.88 -22.47
CA ILE A 56 8.98 2.89 -23.55
C ILE A 56 7.61 2.70 -24.22
N ILE A 57 6.54 2.61 -23.44
CA ILE A 57 5.21 2.25 -23.93
C ILE A 57 4.40 3.49 -24.28
N SER A 58 4.43 4.51 -23.42
CA SER A 58 3.57 5.70 -23.55
C SER A 58 4.28 6.88 -24.22
N GLY A 59 5.58 6.77 -24.51
CA GLY A 59 6.39 7.85 -25.09
C GLY A 59 6.60 9.04 -24.14
N ALA A 60 6.54 8.81 -22.83
CA ALA A 60 6.76 9.85 -21.83
C ALA A 60 8.17 10.43 -21.93
N ASP A 61 8.32 11.72 -21.67
CA ASP A 61 9.64 12.36 -21.56
C ASP A 61 10.34 12.00 -20.25
N ALA A 62 11.64 12.32 -20.17
CA ALA A 62 12.45 12.03 -18.99
C ALA A 62 11.94 12.76 -17.74
N ILE A 63 11.38 13.96 -17.89
CA ILE A 63 10.85 14.75 -16.76
C ILE A 63 9.63 14.06 -16.15
N SER A 64 8.73 13.55 -16.98
CA SER A 64 7.55 12.78 -16.56
C SER A 64 7.96 11.48 -15.88
N ALA A 65 8.95 10.77 -16.42
CA ALA A 65 9.48 9.54 -15.82
C ALA A 65 10.08 9.77 -14.43
N VAL A 66 10.86 10.84 -14.26
CA VAL A 66 11.40 11.25 -12.95
C VAL A 66 10.28 11.66 -12.01
N SER A 67 9.26 12.38 -12.50
CA SER A 67 8.10 12.77 -11.69
C SER A 67 7.32 11.57 -11.16
N ILE A 68 7.20 10.49 -11.96
CA ILE A 68 6.59 9.23 -11.52
C ILE A 68 7.40 8.61 -10.38
N LEU A 69 8.74 8.56 -10.51
CA LEU A 69 9.62 8.02 -9.46
C LEU A 69 9.50 8.83 -8.16
N VAL A 70 9.61 10.16 -8.26
CA VAL A 70 9.54 11.05 -7.10
C VAL A 70 8.15 10.97 -6.46
N GLY A 71 7.09 10.95 -7.27
CA GLY A 71 5.71 10.78 -6.83
C GLY A 71 5.47 9.43 -6.13
N ALA A 72 6.05 8.34 -6.63
CA ALA A 72 5.94 7.02 -6.00
C ALA A 72 6.59 6.99 -4.61
N VAL A 73 7.77 7.57 -4.46
CA VAL A 73 8.47 7.61 -3.16
C VAL A 73 7.75 8.53 -2.17
N ILE A 74 7.50 9.79 -2.56
CA ILE A 74 6.86 10.76 -1.66
C ILE A 74 5.42 10.33 -1.35
N GLY A 75 4.64 10.04 -2.40
CA GLY A 75 3.27 9.60 -2.27
C GLY A 75 3.14 8.27 -1.52
N GLY A 76 4.07 7.34 -1.74
CA GLY A 76 4.13 6.07 -1.02
C GLY A 76 4.34 6.28 0.49
N ILE A 77 5.32 7.10 0.88
CA ILE A 77 5.59 7.38 2.30
C ILE A 77 4.45 8.16 2.96
N VAL A 78 3.92 9.20 2.29
CA VAL A 78 2.77 9.96 2.79
C VAL A 78 1.54 9.06 2.92
N GLY A 79 1.26 8.27 1.89
CA GLY A 79 0.15 7.31 1.88
C GLY A 79 0.30 6.25 2.95
N LEU A 80 1.52 5.83 3.29
CA LEU A 80 1.81 4.89 4.36
C LEU A 80 1.40 5.46 5.72
N PHE A 81 1.75 6.71 6.03
CA PHE A 81 1.31 7.33 7.29
C PHE A 81 -0.21 7.56 7.33
N ILE A 82 -0.81 8.05 6.24
CA ILE A 82 -2.27 8.24 6.18
C ILE A 82 -3.01 6.90 6.35
N GLY A 83 -2.60 5.88 5.57
CA GLY A 83 -3.13 4.52 5.68
C GLY A 83 -2.87 3.92 7.05
N GLY A 84 -1.71 4.24 7.66
CA GLY A 84 -1.35 3.84 9.01
C GLY A 84 -2.33 4.38 10.03
N ILE A 85 -2.73 5.65 9.92
CA ILE A 85 -3.70 6.26 10.85
C ILE A 85 -5.04 5.54 10.75
N ILE A 86 -5.52 5.36 9.52
CA ILE A 86 -6.78 4.65 9.25
C ILE A 86 -6.72 3.26 9.85
N LEU A 87 -5.73 2.46 9.47
CA LEU A 87 -5.64 1.08 9.89
C LEU A 87 -5.43 0.94 11.40
N PHE A 88 -4.67 1.85 12.01
CA PHE A 88 -4.48 1.91 13.46
C PHE A 88 -5.80 2.13 14.20
N ILE A 89 -6.63 3.06 13.73
CA ILE A 89 -7.96 3.31 14.29
C ILE A 89 -8.79 2.03 14.22
N PHE A 90 -8.83 1.35 13.07
CA PHE A 90 -9.57 0.09 12.95
C PHE A 90 -9.02 -1.00 13.86
N PHE A 91 -7.70 -1.19 13.95
CA PHE A 91 -7.12 -2.14 14.89
C PHE A 91 -7.51 -1.83 16.34
N LYS A 92 -7.49 -0.55 16.76
CA LYS A 92 -7.93 -0.13 18.10
C LYS A 92 -9.42 -0.39 18.33
N ILE A 93 -10.30 -0.13 17.35
CA ILE A 93 -11.74 -0.42 17.42
C ILE A 93 -12.00 -1.91 17.71
N PHE A 94 -11.20 -2.80 17.11
CA PHE A 94 -11.32 -4.25 17.31
C PHE A 94 -10.57 -4.77 18.55
N GLY A 95 -10.05 -3.88 19.40
CA GLY A 95 -9.38 -4.20 20.67
C GLY A 95 -7.89 -4.48 20.54
N GLY A 96 -7.24 -4.00 19.48
CA GLY A 96 -5.81 -4.18 19.25
C GLY A 96 -4.97 -3.44 20.29
N THR A 97 -3.93 -4.09 20.80
CA THR A 97 -3.09 -3.52 21.87
C THR A 97 -1.80 -2.88 21.35
N GLY A 98 -1.55 -2.95 20.04
CA GLY A 98 -0.33 -2.39 19.44
C GLY A 98 -0.37 -0.88 19.34
N GLU A 99 0.79 -0.28 19.11
CA GLU A 99 0.95 1.16 18.95
C GLU A 99 0.90 1.58 17.47
N TYR A 100 0.80 2.88 17.25
CA TYR A 100 0.78 3.46 15.90
C TYR A 100 2.05 3.10 15.13
N GLU A 101 3.21 3.11 15.80
CA GLU A 101 4.49 2.70 15.21
C GLU A 101 4.43 1.27 14.66
N GLY A 102 3.83 0.35 15.42
CA GLY A 102 3.60 -1.01 14.96
C GLY A 102 2.77 -1.08 13.68
N THR A 103 1.76 -0.22 13.53
CA THR A 103 0.93 -0.15 12.31
C THR A 103 1.71 0.34 11.10
N VAL A 104 2.52 1.39 11.31
CA VAL A 104 3.41 1.93 10.28
C VAL A 104 4.45 0.87 9.86
N ARG A 105 5.01 0.10 10.81
CA ARG A 105 5.88 -1.05 10.53
C ARG A 105 5.18 -2.10 9.67
N ILE A 106 3.94 -2.48 10.00
CA ILE A 106 3.16 -3.42 9.18
C ILE A 106 3.07 -2.93 7.74
N LEU A 107 2.64 -1.68 7.53
CA LEU A 107 2.47 -1.13 6.19
C LEU A 107 3.80 -1.02 5.44
N SER A 108 4.85 -0.59 6.12
CA SER A 108 6.22 -0.54 5.59
C SER A 108 6.69 -1.88 5.07
N TYR A 109 6.58 -2.95 5.86
CA TYR A 109 7.00 -4.27 5.40
C TYR A 109 6.04 -4.86 4.35
N SER A 110 4.73 -4.60 4.47
CA SER A 110 3.76 -5.05 3.47
C SER A 110 4.00 -4.45 2.08
N SER A 111 4.68 -3.29 1.99
CA SER A 111 5.10 -2.69 0.72
C SER A 111 6.04 -3.57 -0.10
N ALA A 112 6.58 -4.66 0.48
CA ALA A 112 7.32 -5.71 -0.22
C ALA A 112 6.61 -6.17 -1.51
N VAL A 113 5.28 -6.24 -1.51
CA VAL A 113 4.52 -6.69 -2.68
C VAL A 113 4.58 -5.72 -3.86
N GLN A 114 4.92 -4.45 -3.61
CA GLN A 114 4.94 -3.40 -4.63
C GLN A 114 6.04 -3.60 -5.67
N VAL A 115 7.09 -4.37 -5.35
CA VAL A 115 8.14 -4.72 -6.31
C VAL A 115 7.60 -5.53 -7.50
N PHE A 116 6.42 -6.14 -7.35
CA PHE A 116 5.74 -6.91 -8.40
C PHE A 116 4.60 -6.13 -9.08
N ALA A 117 4.29 -4.92 -8.63
CA ALA A 117 3.11 -4.17 -9.08
C ALA A 117 3.14 -3.80 -10.57
N TRP A 118 4.33 -3.71 -11.17
CA TRP A 118 4.53 -3.38 -12.57
C TRP A 118 4.20 -4.54 -13.53
N ILE A 119 4.11 -5.78 -13.03
CA ILE A 119 3.84 -6.96 -13.85
C ILE A 119 2.32 -7.11 -14.01
N PRO A 120 1.77 -7.10 -15.25
CA PRO A 120 0.35 -7.33 -15.47
C PRO A 120 -0.13 -8.64 -14.84
N VAL A 121 -1.35 -8.66 -14.30
CA VAL A 121 -1.95 -9.79 -13.55
C VAL A 121 -1.24 -10.12 -12.23
N ILE A 122 0.09 -10.29 -12.23
CA ILE A 122 0.86 -10.60 -11.02
C ILE A 122 0.77 -9.46 -9.99
N GLY A 123 0.79 -8.20 -10.42
CA GLY A 123 0.57 -7.06 -9.52
C GLY A 123 -0.76 -7.12 -8.77
N TRP A 124 -1.81 -7.64 -9.40
CA TRP A 124 -3.12 -7.85 -8.76
C TRP A 124 -3.09 -8.99 -7.73
N ILE A 125 -2.40 -10.08 -8.03
CA ILE A 125 -2.23 -11.18 -7.08
C ILE A 125 -1.37 -10.72 -5.89
N ALA A 126 -0.32 -9.95 -6.17
CA ALA A 126 0.57 -9.37 -5.16
C ALA A 126 -0.18 -8.40 -4.24
N SER A 127 -1.13 -7.61 -4.76
CA SER A 127 -1.93 -6.71 -3.91
C SER A 127 -2.89 -7.45 -2.98
N LEU A 128 -3.49 -8.55 -3.45
CA LEU A 128 -4.28 -9.45 -2.59
C LEU A 128 -3.41 -10.08 -1.49
N TYR A 129 -2.18 -10.46 -1.83
CA TYR A 129 -1.22 -10.94 -0.84
C TYR A 129 -0.82 -9.84 0.16
N GLY A 130 -0.67 -8.59 -0.29
CA GLY A 130 -0.44 -7.44 0.58
C GLY A 130 -1.57 -7.22 1.59
N ILE A 131 -2.83 -7.44 1.20
CA ILE A 131 -3.95 -7.45 2.16
C ILE A 131 -3.72 -8.51 3.23
N TRP A 132 -3.36 -9.72 2.84
CA TRP A 132 -3.08 -10.79 3.79
C TRP A 132 -1.88 -10.50 4.70
N LEU A 133 -0.79 -9.89 4.20
CA LEU A 133 0.33 -9.44 5.02
C LEU A 133 -0.12 -8.45 6.11
N ASN A 134 -1.02 -7.52 5.77
CA ASN A 134 -1.57 -6.57 6.73
C ASN A 134 -2.42 -7.27 7.81
N ILE A 135 -3.12 -8.36 7.47
CA ILE A 135 -3.89 -9.18 8.41
C ILE A 135 -2.94 -9.94 9.36
N VAL A 136 -1.89 -10.58 8.83
CA VAL A 136 -0.90 -11.27 9.66
C VAL A 136 -0.17 -10.28 10.57
N GLY A 137 0.19 -9.11 10.04
CA GLY A 137 0.77 -8.02 10.81
C GLY A 137 -0.15 -7.57 11.95
N GLY A 138 -1.43 -7.33 11.68
CA GLY A 138 -2.39 -6.93 12.71
C GLY A 138 -2.60 -8.02 13.78
N LYS A 139 -2.62 -9.29 13.40
CA LYS A 139 -2.67 -10.42 14.34
C LYS A 139 -1.52 -10.38 15.35
N HIS A 140 -0.27 -10.25 14.89
CA HIS A 140 0.92 -10.37 15.76
C HIS A 140 1.36 -9.07 16.44
N VAL A 141 1.18 -7.94 15.78
CA VAL A 141 1.62 -6.63 16.28
C VAL A 141 0.56 -6.03 17.19
N HIS A 142 -0.72 -6.22 16.86
CA HIS A 142 -1.85 -5.71 17.64
C HIS A 142 -2.49 -6.78 18.54
N ASN A 143 -1.93 -7.99 18.61
CA ASN A 143 -2.46 -9.11 19.40
C ASN A 143 -3.93 -9.41 19.13
N LEU A 144 -4.35 -9.27 17.87
CA LEU A 144 -5.71 -9.58 17.44
C LEU A 144 -5.84 -11.05 17.06
N THR A 145 -7.05 -11.58 17.17
CA THR A 145 -7.36 -12.84 16.48
C THR A 145 -7.33 -12.61 14.97
N THR A 146 -7.03 -13.64 14.18
CA THR A 146 -6.98 -13.54 12.71
C THR A 146 -8.26 -12.95 12.12
N VAL A 147 -9.42 -13.33 12.66
CA VAL A 147 -10.73 -12.80 12.22
C VAL A 147 -10.87 -11.31 12.52
N LYS A 148 -10.52 -10.88 13.74
CA LYS A 148 -10.60 -9.46 14.12
C LYS A 148 -9.66 -8.61 13.27
N SER A 149 -8.43 -9.10 13.04
CA SER A 149 -7.47 -8.41 12.19
C SER A 149 -7.94 -8.35 10.73
N ALA A 150 -8.51 -9.44 10.21
CA ALA A 150 -9.09 -9.47 8.86
C ALA A 150 -10.20 -8.43 8.71
N ILE A 151 -11.14 -8.35 9.65
CA ILE A 151 -12.20 -7.35 9.60
C ILE A 151 -11.61 -5.93 9.70
N ALA A 152 -10.65 -5.71 10.60
CA ALA A 152 -10.01 -4.40 10.75
C ALA A 152 -9.30 -3.91 9.48
N VAL A 153 -8.71 -4.82 8.69
CA VAL A 153 -8.05 -4.51 7.42
C VAL A 153 -9.08 -4.34 6.28
N LEU A 154 -10.07 -5.23 6.19
CA LEU A 154 -11.02 -5.25 5.07
C LEU A 154 -12.10 -4.17 5.18
N LEU A 155 -12.54 -3.84 6.39
CA LEU A 155 -13.62 -2.87 6.61
C LEU A 155 -13.31 -1.47 6.03
N PRO A 156 -12.16 -0.84 6.28
CA PRO A 156 -11.83 0.43 5.64
C PRO A 156 -11.79 0.30 4.11
N LEU A 157 -11.24 -0.79 3.56
CA LEU A 157 -11.19 -1.01 2.11
C LEU A 157 -12.59 -1.04 1.49
N VAL A 158 -13.55 -1.73 2.14
CA VAL A 158 -14.94 -1.77 1.69
C VAL A 158 -15.59 -0.38 1.79
N ILE A 159 -15.39 0.33 2.91
CA ILE A 159 -15.96 1.67 3.10
C ILE A 159 -15.47 2.64 2.02
N PHE A 160 -14.15 2.75 1.84
CA PHE A 160 -13.58 3.63 0.81
C PHE A 160 -13.96 3.18 -0.60
N GLY A 161 -14.00 1.87 -0.87
CA GLY A 161 -14.45 1.32 -2.15
C GLY A 161 -15.89 1.72 -2.50
N VAL A 162 -16.80 1.62 -1.53
CA VAL A 162 -18.20 2.04 -1.71
C VAL A 162 -18.31 3.55 -1.92
N ILE A 163 -17.60 4.36 -1.13
CA ILE A 163 -17.60 5.82 -1.28
C ILE A 163 -17.11 6.22 -2.67
N ILE A 164 -16.00 5.65 -3.13
CA ILE A 164 -15.45 5.93 -4.46
C ILE A 164 -16.44 5.50 -5.56
N ALA A 165 -17.07 4.33 -5.44
CA ALA A 165 -18.05 3.86 -6.41
C ALA A 165 -19.27 4.81 -6.52
N LEU A 166 -19.77 5.31 -5.39
CA LEU A 166 -20.86 6.27 -5.36
C LEU A 166 -20.47 7.62 -5.97
N LEU A 167 -19.27 8.14 -5.65
CA LEU A 167 -18.77 9.38 -6.24
C LEU A 167 -18.62 9.25 -7.76
N MET A 168 -18.08 8.13 -8.24
CA MET A 168 -17.96 7.86 -9.68
C MET A 168 -19.33 7.79 -10.36
N ALA A 169 -20.33 7.14 -9.73
CA ALA A 169 -21.68 7.09 -10.26
C ALA A 169 -22.31 8.50 -10.38
N VAL A 170 -22.10 9.37 -9.39
CA VAL A 170 -22.58 10.76 -9.42
C VAL A 170 -21.88 11.58 -10.52
N ILE A 171 -20.57 11.42 -10.69
CA ILE A 171 -19.81 12.10 -11.74
C ILE A 171 -20.30 11.65 -13.13
N ILE A 172 -20.45 10.35 -13.35
CA ILE A 172 -20.95 9.78 -14.61
C ILE A 172 -22.36 10.29 -14.92
N ALA A 173 -23.26 10.28 -13.93
CA ALA A 173 -24.62 10.77 -14.10
C ALA A 173 -24.65 12.28 -14.44
N SER A 174 -23.78 13.07 -13.80
CA SER A 174 -23.67 14.52 -14.03
C SER A 174 -23.17 14.83 -15.44
N ILE A 175 -22.13 14.10 -15.90
CA ILE A 175 -21.60 14.24 -17.27
C ILE A 175 -22.67 13.85 -18.29
N ALA A 176 -23.39 12.76 -18.07
CA ALA A 176 -24.47 12.31 -18.95
C ALA A 176 -25.62 13.34 -19.03
N ALA A 177 -26.00 13.94 -17.90
CA ALA A 177 -27.04 14.97 -17.85
C ALA A 177 -26.65 16.23 -18.64
N ILE A 178 -25.39 16.68 -18.53
CA ILE A 178 -24.86 17.80 -19.33
C ILE A 178 -24.88 17.47 -20.82
N GLY A 179 -24.43 16.26 -21.20
CA GLY A 179 -24.41 15.81 -22.59
C GLY A 179 -25.80 15.72 -23.22
N LEU A 180 -26.82 15.27 -22.47
CA LEU A 180 -28.21 15.22 -22.93
C LEU A 180 -28.87 16.61 -22.98
N GLY A 181 -28.55 17.50 -22.04
CA GLY A 181 -29.05 18.87 -22.04
C GLY A 181 -28.56 19.71 -23.23
N GLY A 182 -27.36 19.42 -23.76
CA GLY A 182 -26.84 20.06 -24.98
C GLY A 182 -27.51 19.61 -26.29
N LEU A 183 -28.21 18.46 -26.30
CA LEU A 183 -28.91 17.94 -27.48
C LEU A 183 -30.37 18.41 -27.58
N GLY A 184 -30.98 18.86 -26.47
CA GLY A 184 -32.36 19.36 -26.44
C GLY A 184 -32.54 20.85 -26.74
N GLY A 185 -31.45 21.55 -27.09
CA GLY A 185 -31.42 22.99 -27.36
C GLY A 185 -31.42 23.39 -28.84
N PHE A 186 -31.70 22.46 -29.77
CA PHE A 186 -31.88 22.72 -31.20
C PHE A 186 -33.34 22.51 -31.63
#